data_AF-A0A928DJH4-F1
#
_entry.id   AF-A0A928DJH4-F1
#
_cell.length_a   1.000
_cell.length_b   1.000
_cell.length_c   1.000
_cell.angle_alpha   90.00
_cell.angle_beta   90.00
_cell.angle_gamma   90.00
#
_symmetry.space_group_name_H-M   'P 1'
#
loop_
_entity.id
_entity.type
_entity.pdbx_description
1 polymer ?
#
loop_
_entity_poly.entity_id
_entity_poly.type
_entity_poly.pdbx_seq_one_letter_code
_entity_poly.pdbx_strand_id
1 'polypeptide(L)'
;MKKLLFSFIAGSIALSAGAAEFFSVGGNWSDSSAWRDGVAPNGTNINIRGSSADLKSSIVVDIDATVDGSISQWGGGKITWDILSGKSLTLAGSSTGAGWNPDNTATIVQGAGTFKSSASDGRLYVYGGTKGSSLTFTSNVDLRGVSFVNRSNVLKETTVIFNATGSNSLTTSTPNSAVTTKIADFYITGVKDTTTTVKLMGNVSLGDIRISKYTNVIIDSTNFSLAKSRYGLIDVQDSTLEFVGDKGKAYTVSGKVRLNGNATVIWTGVNSYTNLTNVDFNVRSLDYSTTDSYAENTVIVNGRTDSAGFCLVDCWDAKLDYTKEKVLKIQLGEVAEGDDYILKLAHISVLAGTNNTYAITDSLTLNNKTQQGKIEGLFVEFVNFDNGKVKLTNDLLTEEDWTHVRADGWENFRLENGYITADRIAVPEPAEWALIFGAIALGFVAYRRRK
;
A
#
# COMPACT_ATOMS: atom_id res chain seq x y z
N MET A 1 -22.23 -62.76 28.56
CA MET A 1 -23.36 -62.02 27.97
C MET A 1 -23.73 -60.68 28.64
N LYS A 2 -23.46 -60.45 29.94
CA LYS A 2 -23.79 -59.15 30.60
C LYS A 2 -22.83 -57.97 30.29
N LYS A 3 -21.64 -58.21 29.73
CA LYS A 3 -20.67 -57.15 29.37
C LYS A 3 -20.87 -56.55 27.96
N LEU A 4 -21.64 -57.20 27.09
CA LEU A 4 -21.90 -56.71 25.72
C LEU A 4 -23.06 -55.70 25.64
N LEU A 5 -23.96 -55.71 26.62
CA LEU A 5 -25.16 -54.85 26.64
C LEU A 5 -24.84 -53.44 27.18
N PHE A 6 -23.85 -53.30 28.07
CA PHE A 6 -23.42 -52.00 28.60
C PHE A 6 -22.61 -51.17 27.60
N SER A 7 -21.88 -51.80 26.67
CA SER A 7 -21.14 -51.09 25.61
C SER A 7 -22.05 -50.52 24.52
N PHE A 8 -23.23 -51.11 24.28
CA PHE A 8 -24.19 -50.57 23.33
C PHE A 8 -24.98 -49.37 23.88
N ILE A 9 -25.30 -49.37 25.18
CA ILE A 9 -26.06 -48.27 25.80
C ILE A 9 -25.15 -47.03 26.07
N ALA A 10 -23.90 -47.25 26.48
CA ALA A 10 -22.93 -46.16 26.61
C ALA A 10 -22.55 -45.55 25.24
N GLY A 11 -22.53 -46.35 24.17
CA GLY A 11 -22.34 -45.87 22.80
C GLY A 11 -23.51 -45.01 22.30
N SER A 12 -24.77 -45.37 22.64
CA SER A 12 -25.94 -44.58 22.23
C SER A 12 -26.09 -43.24 22.96
N ILE A 13 -25.64 -43.12 24.21
CA ILE A 13 -25.68 -41.84 24.95
C ILE A 13 -24.51 -40.92 24.53
N ALA A 14 -23.35 -41.47 24.18
CA ALA A 14 -22.26 -40.70 23.58
C ALA A 14 -22.61 -40.18 22.17
N LEU A 15 -23.41 -40.92 21.40
CA LEU A 15 -23.90 -40.47 20.09
C LEU A 15 -25.04 -39.44 20.18
N SER A 16 -25.85 -39.43 21.25
CA SER A 16 -26.86 -38.39 21.45
C SER A 16 -26.32 -37.11 22.12
N ALA A 17 -25.24 -37.21 22.90
CA ALA A 17 -24.55 -36.03 23.46
C ALA A 17 -23.60 -35.36 22.45
N GLY A 18 -23.07 -36.13 21.49
CA GLY A 18 -22.26 -35.60 20.38
C GLY A 18 -23.06 -34.99 19.22
N ALA A 19 -24.40 -35.15 19.20
CA ALA A 19 -25.25 -34.60 18.13
C ALA A 19 -25.66 -33.14 18.36
N ALA A 20 -25.51 -32.61 19.58
CA ALA A 20 -25.91 -31.23 19.92
C ALA A 20 -24.76 -30.20 19.80
N GLU A 21 -23.50 -30.63 19.68
CA GLU A 21 -22.35 -29.75 19.45
C GLU A 21 -21.69 -29.91 18.06
N PHE A 22 -22.27 -30.74 17.19
CA PHE A 22 -21.80 -30.97 15.81
C PHE A 22 -22.55 -30.16 14.73
N PHE A 23 -23.09 -28.99 15.09
CA PHE A 23 -23.49 -27.96 14.13
C PHE A 23 -22.47 -26.80 14.12
N SER A 24 -21.17 -27.12 14.14
CA SER A 24 -20.25 -26.35 13.30
C SER A 24 -20.24 -27.05 11.95
N VAL A 25 -20.55 -26.33 10.88
CA VAL A 25 -20.53 -26.89 9.51
C VAL A 25 -19.07 -27.07 9.09
N GLY A 26 -18.38 -28.00 9.76
CA GLY A 26 -16.98 -28.37 9.56
C GLY A 26 -16.90 -29.76 8.95
N GLY A 27 -17.21 -29.87 7.66
CA GLY A 27 -16.91 -31.07 6.88
C GLY A 27 -15.46 -31.07 6.38
N ASN A 28 -14.86 -32.24 6.20
CA ASN A 28 -13.78 -32.39 5.21
C ASN A 28 -14.46 -32.35 3.83
N TRP A 29 -14.44 -31.20 3.18
CA TRP A 29 -15.05 -31.00 1.86
C TRP A 29 -14.05 -31.42 0.77
N SER A 30 -13.88 -32.72 0.57
CA SER A 30 -12.80 -33.25 -0.28
C SER A 30 -13.16 -33.54 -1.74
N ASP A 31 -14.37 -33.24 -2.23
CA ASP A 31 -14.71 -33.28 -3.66
C ASP A 31 -15.94 -32.43 -3.97
N SER A 32 -15.97 -31.82 -5.17
CA SER A 32 -17.01 -30.97 -5.80
C SER A 32 -18.31 -30.81 -4.99
N SER A 33 -18.24 -30.11 -3.87
CA SER A 33 -19.39 -29.84 -3.03
C SER A 33 -20.06 -28.57 -3.54
N ALA A 34 -20.91 -28.72 -4.55
CA ALA A 34 -21.92 -27.70 -4.83
C ALA A 34 -22.75 -27.53 -3.56
N TRP A 35 -23.00 -26.29 -3.14
CA TRP A 35 -24.11 -26.00 -2.26
C TRP A 35 -25.34 -26.31 -3.10
N ARG A 36 -25.85 -27.54 -3.02
CA ARG A 36 -26.98 -27.95 -3.84
C ARG A 36 -28.24 -27.33 -3.26
N ASP A 37 -28.88 -26.50 -4.08
CA ASP A 37 -30.27 -26.07 -4.02
C ASP A 37 -30.82 -25.67 -2.64
N GLY A 38 -30.85 -24.36 -2.39
CA GLY A 38 -31.86 -23.74 -1.52
C GLY A 38 -31.56 -23.66 -0.02
N VAL A 39 -30.39 -24.11 0.44
CA VAL A 39 -29.98 -23.95 1.85
C VAL A 39 -28.66 -23.19 1.93
N ALA A 40 -28.72 -21.90 2.25
CA ALA A 40 -27.54 -21.17 2.70
C ALA A 40 -27.09 -21.80 4.03
N PRO A 41 -25.78 -21.99 4.27
CA PRO A 41 -25.26 -22.16 5.61
C PRO A 41 -25.48 -20.83 6.32
N ASN A 42 -26.68 -20.69 6.87
CA ASN A 42 -26.96 -19.79 7.97
C ASN A 42 -26.18 -20.34 9.17
N GLY A 43 -24.89 -20.02 9.23
CA GLY A 43 -23.96 -20.48 10.23
C GLY A 43 -22.96 -19.38 10.58
N THR A 44 -22.49 -19.40 11.83
CA THR A 44 -21.55 -18.39 12.34
C THR A 44 -20.14 -18.57 11.82
N ASN A 45 -19.72 -19.78 11.41
CA ASN A 45 -18.39 -19.99 10.83
C ASN A 45 -18.41 -21.11 9.78
N ILE A 46 -17.72 -20.88 8.67
CA ILE A 46 -17.47 -21.83 7.59
C ILE A 46 -16.01 -22.28 7.66
N ASN A 47 -15.81 -23.58 7.64
CA ASN A 47 -14.50 -24.22 7.73
C ASN A 47 -14.30 -25.12 6.51
N ILE A 48 -13.30 -24.84 5.69
CA ILE A 48 -13.01 -25.56 4.46
C ILE A 48 -11.57 -26.02 4.47
N ARG A 49 -11.37 -27.29 4.12
CA ARG A 49 -10.05 -27.85 3.93
C ARG A 49 -9.81 -28.13 2.46
N GLY A 50 -8.82 -27.48 1.87
CA GLY A 50 -8.27 -27.87 0.57
C GLY A 50 -7.63 -29.25 0.69
N SER A 51 -7.93 -30.13 -0.26
CA SER A 51 -7.15 -31.35 -0.48
C SER A 51 -5.85 -30.99 -1.20
N SER A 52 -4.88 -31.90 -1.18
CA SER A 52 -3.54 -31.72 -1.76
C SER A 52 -3.54 -31.06 -3.15
N ALA A 53 -2.43 -30.37 -3.48
CA ALA A 53 -2.18 -29.42 -4.57
C ALA A 53 -2.88 -29.59 -5.95
N ASP A 54 -3.46 -30.74 -6.26
CA ASP A 54 -4.00 -31.11 -7.58
C ASP A 54 -5.54 -31.12 -7.66
N LEU A 55 -6.27 -31.02 -6.54
CA LEU A 55 -7.73 -31.00 -6.55
C LEU A 55 -8.28 -29.57 -6.43
N LYS A 56 -9.00 -29.12 -7.45
CA LYS A 56 -9.75 -27.87 -7.42
C LYS A 56 -11.04 -28.07 -6.62
N SER A 57 -11.07 -27.64 -5.37
CA SER A 57 -12.32 -27.52 -4.63
C SER A 57 -13.09 -26.30 -5.14
N SER A 58 -14.26 -26.52 -5.74
CA SER A 58 -15.14 -25.45 -6.22
C SER A 58 -16.42 -25.42 -5.41
N ILE A 59 -16.78 -24.24 -4.94
CA ILE A 59 -18.01 -23.93 -4.21
C ILE A 59 -18.84 -23.02 -5.09
N VAL A 60 -20.12 -23.33 -5.28
CA VAL A 60 -21.05 -22.54 -6.09
C VAL A 60 -22.02 -21.81 -5.15
N VAL A 61 -22.20 -20.50 -5.37
CA VAL A 61 -23.15 -19.65 -4.65
C VAL A 61 -24.26 -19.28 -5.63
N ASP A 62 -25.37 -20.02 -5.56
CA ASP A 62 -26.54 -19.92 -6.44
C ASP A 62 -27.76 -19.22 -5.79
N ILE A 63 -27.61 -18.84 -4.53
CA ILE A 63 -28.54 -18.07 -3.70
C ILE A 63 -27.83 -16.88 -3.07
N ASP A 64 -28.58 -15.90 -2.57
CA ASP A 64 -28.00 -14.88 -1.71
C ASP A 64 -27.61 -15.51 -0.37
N ALA A 65 -26.31 -15.66 -0.16
CA ALA A 65 -25.73 -16.30 1.01
C ALA A 65 -25.12 -15.26 1.95
N THR A 66 -25.40 -15.39 3.24
CA THR A 66 -24.80 -14.58 4.29
C THR A 66 -24.08 -15.48 5.28
N VAL A 67 -22.80 -15.19 5.52
CA VAL A 67 -21.98 -15.88 6.52
C VAL A 67 -21.85 -14.97 7.73
N ASP A 68 -22.51 -15.32 8.85
CA ASP A 68 -22.56 -14.50 10.07
C ASP A 68 -21.36 -14.75 11.01
N GLY A 69 -20.16 -14.74 10.44
CA GLY A 69 -18.89 -14.80 11.14
C GLY A 69 -17.71 -15.08 10.20
N SER A 70 -16.98 -16.19 10.35
CA SER A 70 -15.71 -16.36 9.60
C SER A 70 -15.71 -17.46 8.54
N ILE A 71 -14.96 -17.24 7.45
CA ILE A 71 -14.57 -18.27 6.49
C ILE A 71 -13.11 -18.63 6.75
N SER A 72 -12.85 -19.84 7.25
CA SER A 72 -11.50 -20.37 7.43
C SER A 72 -11.18 -21.44 6.40
N GLN A 73 -10.02 -21.33 5.79
CA GLN A 73 -9.50 -22.20 4.75
C GLN A 73 -8.08 -22.64 5.11
N TRP A 74 -7.80 -23.93 4.93
CA TRP A 74 -6.47 -24.53 5.18
C TRP A 74 -6.24 -25.76 4.30
N GLY A 75 -5.00 -26.24 4.20
CA GLY A 75 -4.70 -27.56 3.61
C GLY A 75 -3.95 -27.59 2.28
N GLY A 76 -3.50 -26.43 1.77
CA GLY A 76 -2.81 -26.35 0.48
C GLY A 76 -3.78 -26.28 -0.70
N GLY A 77 -3.29 -25.83 -1.85
CA GLY A 77 -4.05 -25.83 -3.11
C GLY A 77 -4.91 -24.58 -3.38
N LYS A 78 -5.73 -24.68 -4.43
CA LYS A 78 -6.59 -23.59 -4.92
C LYS A 78 -8.05 -23.86 -4.62
N ILE A 79 -8.69 -22.96 -3.87
CA ILE A 79 -10.13 -23.02 -3.56
C ILE A 79 -10.85 -21.97 -4.40
N THR A 80 -11.93 -22.36 -5.07
CA THR A 80 -12.72 -21.44 -5.92
C THR A 80 -14.14 -21.29 -5.39
N TRP A 81 -14.62 -20.06 -5.30
CA TRP A 81 -16.01 -19.69 -5.03
C TRP A 81 -16.59 -19.05 -6.28
N ASP A 82 -17.60 -19.65 -6.87
CA ASP A 82 -18.27 -19.15 -8.06
C ASP A 82 -19.64 -18.56 -7.69
N ILE A 83 -19.76 -17.23 -7.73
CA ILE A 83 -20.99 -16.52 -7.41
C ILE A 83 -21.78 -16.31 -8.69
N LEU A 84 -22.94 -16.97 -8.78
CA LEU A 84 -23.79 -16.91 -9.96
C LEU A 84 -24.35 -15.50 -10.19
N SER A 85 -24.72 -15.22 -11.43
CA SER A 85 -25.26 -13.92 -11.84
C SER A 85 -26.47 -13.53 -10.99
N GLY A 86 -26.47 -12.29 -10.49
CA GLY A 86 -27.54 -11.75 -9.64
C GLY A 86 -27.57 -12.32 -8.22
N LYS A 87 -26.58 -13.13 -7.83
CA LYS A 87 -26.43 -13.66 -6.46
C LYS A 87 -25.34 -12.94 -5.71
N SER A 88 -25.38 -13.06 -4.40
CA SER A 88 -24.37 -12.47 -3.53
C SER A 88 -23.84 -13.43 -2.47
N LEU A 89 -22.55 -13.28 -2.16
CA LEU A 89 -21.93 -13.82 -0.96
C LEU A 89 -21.59 -12.65 -0.04
N THR A 90 -22.30 -12.56 1.08
CA THR A 90 -22.12 -11.51 2.07
C THR A 90 -21.43 -12.07 3.30
N LEU A 91 -20.27 -11.51 3.66
CA LEU A 91 -19.65 -11.76 4.95
C LEU A 91 -20.24 -10.77 5.97
N ALA A 92 -21.14 -11.26 6.80
CA ALA A 92 -21.74 -10.52 7.90
C ALA A 92 -20.95 -10.81 9.18
N GLY A 93 -20.33 -9.79 9.75
CA GLY A 93 -19.45 -9.99 10.89
C GLY A 93 -19.44 -8.76 11.76
N SER A 94 -19.95 -8.88 12.99
CA SER A 94 -19.85 -7.80 13.95
C SER A 94 -18.45 -7.80 14.57
N SER A 95 -17.64 -6.80 14.21
CA SER A 95 -16.28 -6.55 14.71
C SER A 95 -15.17 -7.50 14.23
N THR A 96 -13.92 -7.13 14.53
CA THR A 96 -12.63 -7.77 14.18
C THR A 96 -12.52 -9.30 14.34
N GLY A 97 -13.55 -9.98 14.87
CA GLY A 97 -13.62 -11.42 15.12
C GLY A 97 -14.20 -12.28 14.01
N ALA A 98 -14.85 -11.66 13.03
CA ALA A 98 -15.40 -12.30 11.85
C ALA A 98 -14.61 -11.87 10.62
N GLY A 99 -14.19 -12.81 9.77
CA GLY A 99 -13.33 -12.49 8.61
C GLY A 99 -13.03 -13.68 7.70
N TRP A 100 -12.01 -13.53 6.87
CA TRP A 100 -11.50 -14.59 6.00
C TRP A 100 -10.09 -14.99 6.41
N ASN A 101 -9.86 -16.29 6.59
CA ASN A 101 -8.55 -16.87 6.80
C ASN A 101 -8.16 -17.80 5.63
N PRO A 102 -7.37 -17.33 4.66
CA PRO A 102 -6.86 -18.15 3.56
C PRO A 102 -5.50 -18.81 3.90
N ASP A 103 -5.39 -19.51 5.03
CA ASP A 103 -4.09 -20.04 5.50
C ASP A 103 -3.55 -21.15 4.60
N ASN A 104 -2.35 -20.93 4.03
CA ASN A 104 -1.70 -21.83 3.08
C ASN A 104 -2.61 -22.20 1.88
N THR A 105 -3.44 -21.26 1.41
CA THR A 105 -4.37 -21.47 0.29
C THR A 105 -4.36 -20.30 -0.68
N ALA A 106 -4.58 -20.60 -1.96
CA ALA A 106 -4.89 -19.61 -2.98
C ALA A 106 -6.40 -19.63 -3.27
N THR A 107 -7.11 -18.64 -2.74
CA THR A 107 -8.57 -18.58 -2.85
C THR A 107 -8.98 -17.63 -3.96
N ILE A 108 -9.90 -18.08 -4.82
CA ILE A 108 -10.48 -17.27 -5.88
C ILE A 108 -11.98 -17.14 -5.66
N VAL A 109 -12.48 -15.91 -5.63
CA VAL A 109 -13.90 -15.58 -5.68
C VAL A 109 -14.19 -15.01 -7.06
N GLN A 110 -15.03 -15.69 -7.81
CA GLN A 110 -15.28 -15.42 -9.23
C GLN A 110 -16.77 -15.46 -9.54
N GLY A 111 -17.10 -15.25 -10.81
CA GLY A 111 -18.46 -15.26 -11.32
C GLY A 111 -19.01 -13.85 -11.56
N ALA A 112 -20.26 -13.78 -12.04
CA ALA A 112 -20.94 -12.53 -12.35
C ALA A 112 -21.69 -11.93 -11.15
N GLY A 113 -21.82 -12.70 -10.05
CA GLY A 113 -22.41 -12.22 -8.81
C GLY A 113 -21.50 -11.29 -8.02
N THR A 114 -21.92 -10.95 -6.80
CA THR A 114 -21.28 -9.93 -5.97
C THR A 114 -20.79 -10.49 -4.64
N PHE A 115 -19.52 -10.26 -4.32
CA PHE A 115 -19.02 -10.40 -2.95
C PHE A 115 -19.24 -9.10 -2.16
N LYS A 116 -19.73 -9.22 -0.92
CA LYS A 116 -20.02 -8.09 -0.04
C LYS A 116 -19.47 -8.29 1.36
N SER A 117 -19.17 -7.19 2.06
CA SER A 117 -19.03 -7.20 3.52
C SER A 117 -20.10 -6.33 4.15
N SER A 118 -20.84 -6.89 5.10
CA SER A 118 -21.83 -6.15 5.91
C SER A 118 -21.36 -5.98 7.36
N ALA A 119 -20.05 -6.05 7.62
CA ALA A 119 -19.48 -5.60 8.88
C ALA A 119 -19.90 -4.15 9.18
N SER A 120 -19.92 -3.75 10.45
CA SER A 120 -20.38 -2.40 10.84
C SER A 120 -19.58 -1.25 10.19
N ASP A 121 -18.33 -1.51 9.80
CA ASP A 121 -17.48 -0.59 9.04
C ASP A 121 -17.40 -0.92 7.54
N GLY A 122 -18.07 -1.99 7.10
CA GLY A 122 -18.10 -2.51 5.73
C GLY A 122 -16.80 -3.13 5.24
N ARG A 123 -15.83 -3.43 6.12
CA ARG A 123 -14.51 -3.94 5.70
C ARG A 123 -14.48 -5.46 5.64
N LEU A 124 -13.62 -6.00 4.78
CA LEU A 124 -13.19 -7.38 4.80
C LEU A 124 -12.04 -7.54 5.80
N TYR A 125 -12.23 -8.36 6.83
CA TYR A 125 -11.18 -8.70 7.77
C TYR A 125 -10.44 -9.94 7.31
N VAL A 126 -9.11 -9.88 7.26
CA VAL A 126 -8.24 -11.01 6.88
C VAL A 126 -7.35 -11.35 8.06
N TYR A 127 -7.52 -12.53 8.67
CA TYR A 127 -6.89 -12.82 9.97
C TYR A 127 -5.89 -13.98 9.98
N GLY A 128 -5.60 -14.57 8.82
CA GLY A 128 -4.53 -15.55 8.70
C GLY A 128 -3.96 -15.60 7.29
N GLY A 129 -2.92 -16.40 7.15
CA GLY A 129 -2.15 -16.55 5.93
C GLY A 129 -0.67 -16.75 6.18
N THR A 130 -0.12 -17.70 5.45
CA THR A 130 1.29 -18.06 5.40
C THR A 130 1.85 -17.75 4.02
N LYS A 131 3.15 -17.97 3.79
CA LYS A 131 3.80 -17.63 2.52
C LYS A 131 3.00 -18.18 1.32
N GLY A 132 2.64 -17.30 0.38
CA GLY A 132 1.83 -17.63 -0.79
C GLY A 132 0.30 -17.64 -0.59
N SER A 133 -0.21 -17.40 0.62
CA SER A 133 -1.64 -17.23 0.88
C SER A 133 -2.21 -16.06 0.10
N SER A 134 -3.33 -16.29 -0.59
CA SER A 134 -4.00 -15.24 -1.35
C SER A 134 -5.52 -15.35 -1.38
N LEU A 135 -6.16 -14.19 -1.53
CA LEU A 135 -7.59 -14.05 -1.77
C LEU A 135 -7.81 -13.16 -2.98
N THR A 136 -8.23 -13.76 -4.09
CA THR A 136 -8.38 -13.10 -5.39
C THR A 136 -9.84 -12.98 -5.75
N PHE A 137 -10.32 -11.75 -5.92
CA PHE A 137 -11.65 -11.45 -6.41
C PHE A 137 -11.60 -11.12 -7.89
N THR A 138 -12.30 -11.91 -8.69
CA THR A 138 -12.58 -11.63 -10.11
C THR A 138 -14.06 -11.38 -10.36
N SER A 139 -14.91 -11.53 -9.33
CA SER A 139 -16.34 -11.18 -9.34
C SER A 139 -16.57 -9.68 -9.12
N ASN A 140 -17.84 -9.25 -9.09
CA ASN A 140 -18.17 -7.95 -8.51
C ASN A 140 -17.83 -7.93 -7.02
N VAL A 141 -17.38 -6.79 -6.53
CA VAL A 141 -17.05 -6.57 -5.12
C VAL A 141 -17.62 -5.23 -4.66
N ASP A 142 -18.31 -5.28 -3.52
CA ASP A 142 -18.81 -4.09 -2.81
C ASP A 142 -18.42 -4.17 -1.33
N LEU A 143 -17.42 -3.38 -0.94
CA LEU A 143 -16.90 -3.30 0.42
C LEU A 143 -16.16 -1.98 0.65
N ARG A 144 -15.96 -1.62 1.92
CA ARG A 144 -15.33 -0.36 2.34
C ARG A 144 -13.84 -0.48 2.68
N GLY A 145 -13.24 -1.64 2.47
CA GLY A 145 -11.80 -1.80 2.70
C GLY A 145 -11.37 -3.21 3.12
N VAL A 146 -10.06 -3.37 3.30
CA VAL A 146 -9.42 -4.59 3.78
C VAL A 146 -8.67 -4.27 5.08
N SER A 147 -8.92 -5.05 6.14
CA SER A 147 -8.18 -4.95 7.39
C SER A 147 -7.53 -6.28 7.72
N PHE A 148 -6.20 -6.32 7.68
CA PHE A 148 -5.44 -7.45 8.16
C PHE A 148 -5.43 -7.44 9.70
N VAL A 149 -5.58 -8.61 10.30
CA VAL A 149 -5.64 -8.77 11.76
C VAL A 149 -4.76 -9.94 12.18
N ASN A 150 -3.65 -9.68 12.86
CA ASN A 150 -2.76 -10.75 13.29
C ASN A 150 -3.16 -11.28 14.68
N ARG A 151 -4.23 -12.06 14.73
CA ARG A 151 -4.64 -12.75 15.95
C ARG A 151 -3.71 -13.93 16.20
N SER A 152 -3.23 -14.07 17.43
CA SER A 152 -2.41 -15.21 17.85
C SER A 152 -1.13 -15.44 17.02
N ASN A 153 -0.61 -14.38 16.36
CA ASN A 153 0.60 -14.42 15.51
C ASN A 153 0.51 -15.38 14.31
N VAL A 154 -0.70 -15.69 13.83
CA VAL A 154 -0.94 -16.64 12.74
C VAL A 154 -0.74 -16.01 11.36
N LEU A 155 -0.97 -14.70 11.22
CA LEU A 155 -0.74 -13.99 9.97
C LEU A 155 0.77 -13.74 9.79
N LYS A 156 1.34 -14.27 8.70
CA LYS A 156 2.73 -14.04 8.28
C LYS A 156 2.80 -13.27 6.98
N GLU A 157 2.07 -13.76 5.98
CA GLU A 157 2.05 -13.20 4.64
C GLU A 157 0.67 -13.47 4.00
N THR A 158 0.04 -12.44 3.44
CA THR A 158 -1.20 -12.61 2.66
C THR A 158 -1.33 -11.53 1.61
N THR A 159 -1.80 -11.92 0.42
CA THR A 159 -2.17 -10.97 -0.64
C THR A 159 -3.68 -11.01 -0.88
N VAL A 160 -4.33 -9.85 -0.86
CA VAL A 160 -5.70 -9.67 -1.37
C VAL A 160 -5.62 -9.01 -2.74
N ILE A 161 -6.24 -9.61 -3.75
CA ILE A 161 -6.21 -9.15 -5.14
C ILE A 161 -7.64 -8.86 -5.56
N PHE A 162 -7.92 -7.62 -5.94
CA PHE A 162 -9.14 -7.26 -6.65
C PHE A 162 -8.79 -7.14 -8.12
N ASN A 163 -9.24 -8.09 -8.93
CA ASN A 163 -9.01 -8.16 -10.36
C ASN A 163 -10.34 -8.09 -11.11
N ALA A 164 -10.94 -6.90 -11.10
CA ALA A 164 -12.27 -6.65 -11.63
C ALA A 164 -12.24 -6.49 -13.17
N THR A 165 -12.08 -7.59 -13.92
CA THR A 165 -12.01 -7.57 -15.39
C THR A 165 -13.39 -7.68 -16.05
N GLY A 166 -13.48 -7.29 -17.33
CA GLY A 166 -14.73 -7.42 -18.10
C GLY A 166 -15.80 -6.47 -17.59
N SER A 167 -16.99 -6.99 -17.26
CA SER A 167 -18.10 -6.23 -16.68
C SER A 167 -18.05 -6.13 -15.15
N ASN A 168 -17.11 -6.83 -14.50
CA ASN A 168 -17.02 -6.82 -13.05
C ASN A 168 -16.37 -5.54 -12.54
N SER A 169 -16.69 -5.16 -11.30
CA SER A 169 -16.22 -3.92 -10.68
C SER A 169 -15.89 -4.10 -9.20
N LEU A 170 -14.94 -3.31 -8.71
CA LEU A 170 -14.74 -3.03 -7.29
C LEU A 170 -15.32 -1.63 -6.99
N THR A 171 -16.31 -1.58 -6.11
CA THR A 171 -16.96 -0.33 -5.68
C THR A 171 -17.13 -0.26 -4.17
N THR A 172 -17.42 0.93 -3.65
CA THR A 172 -17.78 1.15 -2.24
C THR A 172 -19.19 1.75 -2.16
N SER A 173 -20.19 0.98 -1.71
CA SER A 173 -21.52 1.52 -1.45
C SER A 173 -21.61 2.21 -0.08
N THR A 174 -22.46 3.23 0.02
CA THR A 174 -22.81 3.85 1.30
C THR A 174 -23.92 3.02 1.97
N PRO A 175 -23.73 2.51 3.20
CA PRO A 175 -24.71 1.60 3.81
C PRO A 175 -26.08 2.24 4.09
N ASN A 176 -26.19 3.57 4.17
CA ASN A 176 -27.43 4.30 4.43
C ASN A 176 -27.18 5.82 4.45
N SER A 177 -27.52 6.55 3.39
CA SER A 177 -27.80 8.00 3.48
C SER A 177 -28.47 8.51 2.21
N ALA A 178 -29.54 9.27 2.37
CA ALA A 178 -30.33 9.91 1.32
C ALA A 178 -29.59 10.99 0.49
N VAL A 179 -28.25 10.92 0.40
CA VAL A 179 -27.40 11.83 -0.36
C VAL A 179 -26.68 11.01 -1.43
N THR A 180 -27.32 10.92 -2.60
CA THR A 180 -27.07 9.98 -3.71
C THR A 180 -25.82 10.27 -4.56
N THR A 181 -24.78 10.93 -4.04
CA THR A 181 -23.61 11.31 -4.86
C THR A 181 -22.23 11.02 -4.26
N LYS A 182 -22.13 10.54 -3.01
CA LYS A 182 -20.83 10.28 -2.37
C LYS A 182 -20.56 8.79 -2.27
N ILE A 183 -19.52 8.35 -2.98
CA ILE A 183 -18.92 7.02 -2.83
C ILE A 183 -18.13 7.00 -1.50
N ALA A 184 -18.22 5.88 -0.76
CA ALA A 184 -17.62 5.77 0.57
C ALA A 184 -16.09 5.60 0.50
N ASP A 185 -15.38 6.08 1.53
CA ASP A 185 -13.94 5.86 1.70
C ASP A 185 -13.59 4.35 1.70
N PHE A 186 -12.42 4.02 1.14
CA PHE A 186 -11.85 2.69 1.10
C PHE A 186 -10.62 2.61 2.02
N TYR A 187 -10.65 1.71 3.00
CA TYR A 187 -9.59 1.60 4.00
C TYR A 187 -8.75 0.35 3.81
N ILE A 188 -7.43 0.48 3.84
CA ILE A 188 -6.48 -0.63 3.82
C ILE A 188 -5.61 -0.52 5.06
N THR A 189 -5.67 -1.54 5.93
CA THR A 189 -4.93 -1.55 7.19
C THR A 189 -4.15 -2.85 7.31
N GLY A 190 -2.82 -2.75 7.35
CA GLY A 190 -1.91 -3.87 7.57
C GLY A 190 -1.67 -4.19 9.03
N VAL A 191 -0.62 -5.00 9.25
CA VAL A 191 -0.09 -5.33 10.56
C VAL A 191 1.43 -5.27 10.51
N LYS A 192 2.03 -4.65 11.54
CA LYS A 192 3.48 -4.63 11.74
C LYS A 192 4.07 -6.05 11.74
N ASP A 193 5.29 -6.18 11.23
CA ASP A 193 6.06 -7.44 11.19
C ASP A 193 5.39 -8.57 10.39
N THR A 194 4.49 -8.22 9.46
CA THR A 194 3.85 -9.14 8.52
C THR A 194 3.88 -8.57 7.10
N THR A 195 3.95 -9.44 6.10
CA THR A 195 3.91 -9.00 4.69
C THR A 195 2.46 -9.04 4.19
N THR A 196 1.79 -7.90 4.24
CA THR A 196 0.40 -7.77 3.77
C THR A 196 0.34 -6.96 2.49
N THR A 197 -0.32 -7.49 1.47
CA THR A 197 -0.43 -6.82 0.16
C THR A 197 -1.88 -6.72 -0.28
N VAL A 198 -2.27 -5.56 -0.83
CA VAL A 198 -3.54 -5.38 -1.55
C VAL A 198 -3.25 -4.93 -2.98
N LYS A 199 -3.76 -5.66 -3.96
CA LYS A 199 -3.66 -5.31 -5.38
C LYS A 199 -5.01 -4.85 -5.92
N LEU A 200 -5.04 -3.67 -6.54
CA LEU A 200 -6.22 -3.09 -7.19
C LEU A 200 -6.03 -3.11 -8.70
N MET A 201 -6.81 -3.93 -9.40
CA MET A 201 -6.69 -4.21 -10.84
C MET A 201 -8.07 -4.24 -11.51
N GLY A 202 -8.10 -3.94 -12.82
CA GLY A 202 -9.35 -3.92 -13.60
C GLY A 202 -10.20 -2.67 -13.35
N ASN A 203 -11.52 -2.78 -13.38
CA ASN A 203 -12.46 -1.66 -13.18
C ASN A 203 -12.62 -1.35 -11.68
N VAL A 204 -11.96 -0.27 -11.22
CA VAL A 204 -11.93 0.12 -9.81
C VAL A 204 -12.45 1.55 -9.66
N SER A 205 -13.52 1.72 -8.88
CA SER A 205 -14.14 3.01 -8.59
C SER A 205 -14.35 3.17 -7.08
N LEU A 206 -13.47 3.91 -6.42
CA LEU A 206 -13.42 4.04 -4.97
C LEU A 206 -13.59 5.49 -4.51
N GLY A 207 -13.97 5.70 -3.26
CA GLY A 207 -13.92 7.01 -2.60
C GLY A 207 -12.48 7.37 -2.21
N ASP A 208 -12.32 8.17 -1.15
CA ASP A 208 -10.97 8.44 -0.60
C ASP A 208 -10.33 7.12 -0.13
N ILE A 209 -9.07 6.88 -0.50
CA ILE A 209 -8.35 5.67 -0.09
C ILE A 209 -7.47 6.02 1.11
N ARG A 210 -7.48 5.18 2.15
CA ARG A 210 -6.60 5.34 3.31
C ARG A 210 -5.81 4.08 3.57
N ILE A 211 -4.50 4.18 3.58
CA ILE A 211 -3.54 3.07 3.67
C ILE A 211 -2.74 3.26 4.96
N SER A 212 -2.66 2.22 5.79
CA SER A 212 -2.06 2.33 7.13
C SER A 212 -1.43 1.03 7.61
N LYS A 213 -0.51 1.15 8.57
CA LYS A 213 0.08 0.05 9.37
C LYS A 213 0.86 -0.99 8.54
N TYR A 214 1.90 -0.56 7.84
CA TYR A 214 2.90 -1.44 7.22
C TYR A 214 2.33 -2.38 6.15
N THR A 215 1.43 -1.86 5.31
CA THR A 215 0.85 -2.63 4.21
C THR A 215 1.39 -2.16 2.86
N ASN A 216 1.47 -3.08 1.90
CA ASN A 216 1.84 -2.77 0.52
C ASN A 216 0.58 -2.71 -0.32
N VAL A 217 0.34 -1.60 -1.00
CA VAL A 217 -0.78 -1.44 -1.92
C VAL A 217 -0.25 -1.25 -3.31
N ILE A 218 -0.75 -2.02 -4.27
CA ILE A 218 -0.35 -1.93 -5.67
C ILE A 218 -1.58 -1.60 -6.50
N ILE A 219 -1.53 -0.49 -7.22
CA ILE A 219 -2.55 -0.08 -8.20
C ILE A 219 -2.00 -0.43 -9.58
N ASP A 220 -2.56 -1.48 -10.17
CA ASP A 220 -2.25 -1.94 -11.53
C ASP A 220 -3.54 -2.09 -12.35
N SER A 221 -4.12 -0.96 -12.73
CA SER A 221 -5.43 -0.88 -13.35
C SER A 221 -5.44 0.04 -14.57
N THR A 222 -6.12 -0.36 -15.64
CA THR A 222 -6.37 0.51 -16.81
C THR A 222 -7.55 1.46 -16.59
N ASN A 223 -8.42 1.14 -15.64
CA ASN A 223 -9.70 1.79 -15.38
C ASN A 223 -9.83 2.05 -13.87
N PHE A 224 -8.84 2.77 -13.32
CA PHE A 224 -8.86 3.23 -11.94
C PHE A 224 -9.42 4.65 -11.88
N SER A 225 -10.36 4.88 -10.98
CA SER A 225 -10.88 6.20 -10.70
C SER A 225 -11.14 6.36 -9.21
N LEU A 226 -10.75 7.53 -8.69
CA LEU A 226 -11.31 8.04 -7.45
C LEU A 226 -12.60 8.76 -7.83
N ALA A 227 -13.72 8.17 -7.45
CA ALA A 227 -15.01 8.83 -7.59
C ALA A 227 -15.03 10.12 -6.74
N LYS A 228 -15.94 11.05 -7.09
CA LYS A 228 -16.12 12.31 -6.33
C LYS A 228 -16.52 12.02 -4.88
N SER A 229 -15.51 11.89 -4.03
CA SER A 229 -15.59 11.77 -2.58
C SER A 229 -15.47 13.17 -1.96
N ARG A 230 -15.04 13.26 -0.69
CA ARG A 230 -14.82 14.54 -0.01
C ARG A 230 -13.59 15.27 -0.57
N TYR A 231 -12.52 14.54 -0.90
CA TYR A 231 -11.23 15.13 -1.29
C TYR A 231 -10.62 14.54 -2.56
N GLY A 232 -11.03 13.34 -2.99
CA GLY A 232 -10.32 12.58 -4.02
C GLY A 232 -8.90 12.21 -3.58
N LEU A 233 -8.72 11.85 -2.31
CA LEU A 233 -7.41 11.69 -1.66
C LEU A 233 -7.02 10.20 -1.57
N ILE A 234 -5.74 9.91 -1.78
CA ILE A 234 -5.08 8.68 -1.31
C ILE A 234 -4.14 9.07 -0.17
N ASP A 235 -4.46 8.64 1.04
CA ASP A 235 -3.72 8.95 2.26
C ASP A 235 -2.90 7.72 2.69
N VAL A 236 -1.58 7.83 2.71
CA VAL A 236 -0.65 6.73 3.00
C VAL A 236 0.06 7.03 4.31
N GLN A 237 -0.02 6.08 5.26
CA GLN A 237 0.64 6.19 6.56
C GLN A 237 1.47 4.94 6.87
N ASP A 238 2.77 5.12 7.09
CA ASP A 238 3.69 4.03 7.48
C ASP A 238 3.54 2.78 6.59
N SER A 239 3.37 2.98 5.28
CA SER A 239 2.95 1.96 4.32
C SER A 239 3.51 2.28 2.93
N THR A 240 3.43 1.31 2.02
CA THR A 240 3.89 1.45 0.64
C THR A 240 2.71 1.51 -0.32
N LEU A 241 2.73 2.46 -1.24
CA LEU A 241 1.81 2.56 -2.37
C LEU A 241 2.59 2.50 -3.68
N GLU A 242 2.30 1.52 -4.53
CA GLU A 242 2.88 1.40 -5.86
C GLU A 242 1.84 1.67 -6.94
N PHE A 243 2.18 2.52 -7.91
CA PHE A 243 1.47 2.68 -9.16
C PHE A 243 2.27 1.98 -10.26
N VAL A 244 1.64 1.02 -10.95
CA VAL A 244 2.25 0.27 -12.06
C VAL A 244 1.71 0.81 -13.39
N GLY A 245 2.55 1.54 -14.11
CA GLY A 245 2.38 2.00 -15.49
C GLY A 245 2.79 0.96 -16.53
N ASP A 246 2.63 1.31 -17.81
CA ASP A 246 2.89 0.53 -19.05
C ASP A 246 1.66 0.19 -19.90
N LYS A 247 0.44 0.55 -19.49
CA LYS A 247 -0.79 0.19 -20.23
C LYS A 247 -1.29 1.24 -21.24
N GLY A 248 -0.38 2.04 -21.81
CA GLY A 248 -0.68 3.00 -22.88
C GLY A 248 -1.50 4.24 -22.47
N LYS A 249 -1.86 4.37 -21.18
CA LYS A 249 -2.49 5.56 -20.58
C LYS A 249 -1.94 5.74 -19.17
N ALA A 250 -1.58 6.97 -18.84
CA ALA A 250 -1.13 7.32 -17.51
C ALA A 250 -2.28 7.31 -16.49
N TYR A 251 -1.96 7.03 -15.22
CA TYR A 251 -2.94 7.25 -14.15
C TYR A 251 -3.25 8.74 -14.06
N THR A 252 -4.52 9.09 -14.28
CA THR A 252 -5.05 10.40 -13.89
C THR A 252 -5.72 10.25 -12.54
N VAL A 253 -4.94 10.39 -11.47
CA VAL A 253 -5.54 10.64 -10.16
C VAL A 253 -5.77 12.14 -10.08
N SER A 254 -7.00 12.57 -10.33
CA SER A 254 -7.38 13.99 -10.30
C SER A 254 -7.35 14.62 -8.90
N GLY A 255 -7.02 13.85 -7.87
CA GLY A 255 -6.91 14.32 -6.50
C GLY A 255 -5.54 14.04 -5.88
N LYS A 256 -5.45 14.21 -4.57
CA LYS A 256 -4.17 14.32 -3.86
C LYS A 256 -3.63 12.96 -3.45
N VAL A 257 -2.30 12.79 -3.42
CA VAL A 257 -1.65 11.67 -2.72
C VAL A 257 -0.93 12.26 -1.53
N ARG A 258 -1.28 11.85 -0.31
CA ARG A 258 -0.63 12.31 0.91
C ARG A 258 0.19 11.20 1.52
N LEU A 259 1.46 11.48 1.80
CA LEU A 259 2.36 10.57 2.50
C LEU A 259 2.57 11.09 3.92
N ASN A 260 2.40 10.23 4.92
CA ASN A 260 2.57 10.54 6.35
C ASN A 260 3.37 9.44 7.03
N GLY A 261 4.09 9.78 8.10
CA GLY A 261 4.97 8.82 8.76
C GLY A 261 6.04 8.30 7.79
N ASN A 262 6.44 7.05 7.92
CA ASN A 262 7.44 6.45 7.03
C ASN A 262 6.78 5.81 5.81
N ALA A 263 6.06 6.62 5.02
CA ALA A 263 5.36 6.16 3.84
C ALA A 263 6.26 6.16 2.60
N THR A 264 6.06 5.17 1.73
CA THR A 264 6.76 5.06 0.44
C THR A 264 5.75 5.08 -0.69
N VAL A 265 6.03 5.86 -1.73
CA VAL A 265 5.32 5.76 -3.01
C VAL A 265 6.29 5.26 -4.08
N ILE A 266 5.84 4.31 -4.90
CA ILE A 266 6.61 3.71 -5.99
C ILE A 266 5.88 3.96 -7.30
N TRP A 267 6.61 4.43 -8.32
CA TRP A 267 6.12 4.56 -9.68
C TRP A 267 6.91 3.63 -10.58
N THR A 268 6.26 2.56 -11.02
CA THR A 268 6.89 1.51 -11.83
C THR A 268 6.39 1.61 -13.27
N GLY A 269 7.27 1.49 -14.26
CA GLY A 269 6.92 1.54 -15.68
C GLY A 269 6.91 2.95 -16.30
N VAL A 270 6.65 3.01 -17.61
CA VAL A 270 6.62 4.23 -18.42
C VAL A 270 5.27 4.91 -18.31
N ASN A 271 5.30 6.22 -18.07
CA ASN A 271 4.12 7.06 -17.93
C ASN A 271 3.16 6.49 -16.88
N SER A 272 3.70 5.82 -15.87
CA SER A 272 2.92 5.36 -14.72
C SER A 272 2.09 6.49 -14.16
N TYR A 273 2.57 7.73 -14.20
CA TYR A 273 1.81 8.88 -13.77
C TYR A 273 1.93 10.10 -14.68
N THR A 274 0.80 10.80 -14.87
CA THR A 274 0.74 12.14 -15.46
C THR A 274 -0.06 13.07 -14.55
N ASN A 275 0.45 14.28 -14.31
CA ASN A 275 -0.25 15.35 -13.59
C ASN A 275 -0.49 15.10 -12.10
N LEU A 276 0.52 14.57 -11.40
CA LEU A 276 0.58 14.66 -9.93
C LEU A 276 0.74 16.12 -9.52
N THR A 277 -0.28 16.96 -9.56
CA THR A 277 -0.08 18.36 -9.16
C THR A 277 0.00 18.53 -7.64
N ASN A 278 -0.25 17.47 -6.86
CA ASN A 278 -0.39 17.50 -5.40
C ASN A 278 0.03 16.17 -4.72
N VAL A 279 1.30 15.75 -4.84
CA VAL A 279 1.86 14.80 -3.85
C VAL A 279 2.23 15.60 -2.61
N ASP A 280 1.43 15.45 -1.56
CA ASP A 280 1.60 16.14 -0.28
C ASP A 280 2.49 15.28 0.64
N PHE A 281 3.68 15.76 0.94
CA PHE A 281 4.57 15.10 1.91
C PHE A 281 4.34 15.70 3.29
N ASN A 282 3.68 14.96 4.17
CA ASN A 282 3.50 15.36 5.55
C ASN A 282 4.66 14.81 6.38
N VAL A 283 5.52 15.72 6.83
CA VAL A 283 6.74 15.35 7.57
C VAL A 283 6.47 15.10 9.06
N ARG A 284 5.20 15.09 9.47
CA ARG A 284 4.79 14.77 10.84
C ARG A 284 4.90 13.27 11.12
N SER A 285 5.60 12.91 12.21
CA SER A 285 5.33 11.65 12.90
C SER A 285 4.01 11.77 13.67
N LEU A 286 3.06 10.90 13.33
CA LEU A 286 1.77 10.83 14.03
C LEU A 286 1.86 10.08 15.37
N ASP A 287 3.05 9.61 15.74
CA ASP A 287 3.28 9.04 17.06
C ASP A 287 3.48 10.16 18.09
N TYR A 288 2.36 10.63 18.65
CA TYR A 288 2.30 11.63 19.71
C TYR A 288 3.08 11.24 20.98
N SER A 289 3.57 10.01 21.08
CA SER A 289 4.29 9.50 22.24
C SER A 289 5.81 9.69 22.18
N THR A 290 6.38 9.97 21.00
CA THR A 290 7.82 10.22 20.85
C THR A 290 8.07 11.52 20.12
N THR A 291 8.64 12.51 20.82
CA THR A 291 9.04 13.82 20.29
C THR A 291 10.20 13.77 19.27
N ASP A 292 10.68 12.58 18.89
CA ASP A 292 11.99 12.42 18.25
C ASP A 292 12.03 11.75 16.87
N SER A 293 10.92 11.24 16.35
CA SER A 293 10.91 10.66 15.00
C SER A 293 10.38 11.66 13.98
N TYR A 294 11.18 12.00 12.97
CA TYR A 294 10.69 12.66 11.76
C TYR A 294 10.29 11.56 10.77
N ALA A 295 9.22 11.83 10.03
CA ALA A 295 8.72 10.96 8.99
C ALA A 295 9.66 11.03 7.77
N GLU A 296 10.38 9.95 7.47
CA GLU A 296 11.11 9.85 6.20
C GLU A 296 10.15 9.30 5.13
N ASN A 297 9.64 10.20 4.28
CA ASN A 297 8.85 9.79 3.13
C ASN A 297 9.76 9.53 1.93
N THR A 298 9.50 8.43 1.22
CA THR A 298 10.30 8.02 0.07
C THR A 298 9.44 7.97 -1.20
N VAL A 299 9.99 8.52 -2.28
CA VAL A 299 9.47 8.36 -3.65
C VAL A 299 10.46 7.48 -4.41
N ILE A 300 10.00 6.38 -5.01
CA ILE A 300 10.82 5.52 -5.85
C ILE A 300 10.31 5.60 -7.28
N VAL A 301 11.18 5.95 -8.22
CA VAL A 301 10.86 6.06 -9.65
C VAL A 301 11.56 4.94 -10.41
N ASN A 302 10.85 3.84 -10.62
CA ASN A 302 11.27 2.65 -11.37
C ASN A 302 10.70 2.68 -12.79
N GLY A 303 11.02 3.73 -13.55
CA GLY A 303 10.51 3.95 -14.91
C GLY A 303 10.61 5.41 -15.32
N ARG A 304 9.64 5.91 -16.09
CA ARG A 304 9.62 7.30 -16.58
C ARG A 304 8.33 8.02 -16.22
N THR A 305 8.42 9.27 -15.78
CA THR A 305 7.25 10.12 -15.48
C THR A 305 7.14 11.32 -16.44
N ASP A 306 6.02 11.54 -17.12
CA ASP A 306 5.91 12.66 -18.07
C ASP A 306 5.72 14.05 -17.41
N SER A 307 5.21 14.08 -16.18
CA SER A 307 5.00 15.29 -15.36
C SER A 307 4.57 14.93 -13.94
N ALA A 308 5.35 15.35 -12.95
CA ALA A 308 5.04 15.21 -11.53
C ALA A 308 5.24 16.54 -10.78
N GLY A 309 4.38 16.83 -9.80
CA GLY A 309 4.39 18.06 -9.00
C GLY A 309 4.39 17.70 -7.52
N PHE A 310 5.43 18.13 -6.83
CA PHE A 310 5.63 17.82 -5.42
C PHE A 310 5.23 18.99 -4.56
N CYS A 311 4.54 18.70 -3.46
CA CYS A 311 4.13 19.68 -2.47
C CYS A 311 4.60 19.19 -1.11
N LEU A 312 5.64 19.80 -0.58
CA LEU A 312 6.10 19.50 0.76
C LEU A 312 5.24 20.28 1.76
N VAL A 313 4.50 19.58 2.60
CA VAL A 313 3.54 20.19 3.52
C VAL A 313 4.11 20.16 4.93
N ASP A 314 4.47 21.34 5.43
CA ASP A 314 4.80 21.52 6.83
C ASP A 314 3.57 22.01 7.60
N CYS A 315 2.85 21.08 8.23
CA CYS A 315 1.74 21.47 9.09
C CYS A 315 2.30 22.12 10.36
N TRP A 316 2.10 23.43 10.51
CA TRP A 316 2.55 24.17 11.70
C TRP A 316 1.89 23.58 12.95
N ASP A 317 2.68 22.84 13.73
CA ASP A 317 2.37 22.49 15.12
C ASP A 317 3.41 23.22 15.98
N ALA A 318 2.95 23.96 16.98
CA ALA A 318 3.81 24.74 17.87
C ALA A 318 4.78 23.87 18.70
N LYS A 319 4.61 22.53 18.64
CA LYS A 319 5.43 21.53 19.33
C LYS A 319 6.48 20.86 18.44
N LEU A 320 6.54 21.15 17.15
CA LEU A 320 7.56 20.59 16.26
C LEU A 320 8.90 21.27 16.50
N ASP A 321 9.97 20.48 16.57
CA ASP A 321 11.33 20.99 16.61
C ASP A 321 11.75 21.43 15.20
N TYR A 322 11.86 22.74 14.97
CA TYR A 322 12.22 23.29 13.67
C TYR A 322 13.73 23.22 13.38
N THR A 323 14.52 22.61 14.28
CA THR A 323 15.97 22.45 14.09
C THR A 323 16.35 21.15 13.40
N LYS A 324 15.42 20.18 13.25
CA LYS A 324 15.73 18.90 12.59
C LYS A 324 15.39 18.95 11.11
N GLU A 325 16.26 18.32 10.32
CA GLU A 325 16.08 18.20 8.87
C GLU A 325 14.90 17.28 8.53
N LYS A 326 14.13 17.73 7.55
CA LYS A 326 12.95 17.15 6.92
C LYS A 326 13.35 16.77 5.51
N VAL A 327 13.51 15.48 5.23
CA VAL A 327 14.07 15.02 3.97
C VAL A 327 13.01 14.29 3.14
N LEU A 328 12.79 14.75 1.92
CA LEU A 328 12.12 13.98 0.88
C LEU A 328 13.17 13.18 0.13
N LYS A 329 13.15 11.86 0.27
CA LYS A 329 14.05 10.96 -0.48
C LYS A 329 13.40 10.58 -1.81
N ILE A 330 14.11 10.80 -2.90
CA ILE A 330 13.72 10.42 -4.26
C ILE A 330 14.74 9.43 -4.78
N GLN A 331 14.36 8.16 -4.84
CA GLN A 331 15.17 7.11 -5.42
C GLN A 331 14.88 6.99 -6.92
N LEU A 332 15.92 7.15 -7.71
CA LEU A 332 15.86 7.08 -9.16
C LEU A 332 16.31 5.69 -9.65
N GLY A 333 15.60 5.15 -10.63
CA GLY A 333 16.00 3.95 -11.34
C GLY A 333 17.12 4.20 -12.35
N GLU A 334 17.13 3.38 -13.40
CA GLU A 334 17.98 3.57 -14.57
C GLU A 334 17.24 4.32 -15.68
N VAL A 335 17.95 5.14 -16.44
CA VAL A 335 17.41 5.75 -17.67
C VAL A 335 17.32 4.65 -18.71
N ALA A 336 16.11 4.36 -19.20
CA ALA A 336 15.95 3.37 -20.26
C ALA A 336 16.54 3.89 -21.57
N GLU A 337 16.97 2.96 -22.45
CA GLU A 337 17.50 3.33 -23.76
C GLU A 337 16.46 4.13 -24.57
N GLY A 338 16.85 5.32 -25.02
CA GLY A 338 15.97 6.22 -25.78
C GLY A 338 15.16 7.22 -24.94
N ASP A 339 15.29 7.18 -23.61
CA ASP A 339 14.70 8.19 -22.72
C ASP A 339 15.69 9.31 -22.39
N ASP A 340 15.16 10.53 -22.26
CA ASP A 340 15.93 11.73 -21.91
C ASP A 340 16.05 11.95 -20.39
N TYR A 341 15.18 11.31 -19.60
CA TYR A 341 15.10 11.47 -18.14
C TYR A 341 14.31 10.32 -17.51
N ILE A 342 14.38 10.20 -16.19
CA ILE A 342 13.57 9.29 -15.36
C ILE A 342 12.40 10.06 -14.75
N LEU A 343 12.71 11.21 -14.13
CA LEU A 343 11.75 12.04 -13.43
C LEU A 343 11.64 13.41 -14.11
N LYS A 344 10.43 13.80 -14.48
CA LYS A 344 10.14 15.17 -14.94
C LYS A 344 9.23 15.87 -13.95
N LEU A 345 9.77 16.88 -13.30
CA LEU A 345 9.08 17.70 -12.32
C LEU A 345 8.48 18.94 -13.01
N ALA A 346 7.18 19.13 -12.85
CA ALA A 346 6.47 20.34 -13.21
C ALA A 346 6.78 21.45 -12.21
N HIS A 347 6.75 21.11 -10.92
CA HIS A 347 7.04 22.02 -9.82
C HIS A 347 7.46 21.28 -8.56
N ILE A 348 8.19 21.98 -7.70
CA ILE A 348 8.43 21.59 -6.32
C ILE A 348 7.96 22.74 -5.43
N SER A 349 6.85 22.56 -4.74
CA SER A 349 6.23 23.57 -3.90
C SER A 349 6.43 23.25 -2.43
N VAL A 350 6.52 24.30 -1.60
CA VAL A 350 6.43 24.18 -0.14
C VAL A 350 5.16 24.87 0.33
N LEU A 351 4.43 24.17 1.19
CA LEU A 351 3.22 24.66 1.84
C LEU A 351 3.50 24.87 3.33
N ALA A 352 3.44 26.12 3.77
CA ALA A 352 3.66 26.48 5.18
C ALA A 352 2.47 27.22 5.79
N GLY A 353 2.21 26.94 7.06
CA GLY A 353 1.22 27.66 7.86
C GLY A 353 0.25 26.75 8.62
N THR A 354 -0.39 27.29 9.66
CA THR A 354 -1.43 26.60 10.46
C THR A 354 -2.69 26.24 9.67
N ASN A 355 -2.85 26.78 8.46
CA ASN A 355 -4.02 26.60 7.60
C ASN A 355 -3.68 26.30 6.12
N ASN A 356 -2.45 25.89 5.79
CA ASN A 356 -2.07 25.56 4.41
C ASN A 356 -2.33 26.70 3.41
N THR A 357 -2.21 27.95 3.84
CA THR A 357 -2.69 29.11 3.06
C THR A 357 -1.69 29.64 2.06
N TYR A 358 -0.41 29.27 2.16
CA TYR A 358 0.67 29.80 1.34
C TYR A 358 1.49 28.66 0.72
N ALA A 359 1.19 28.33 -0.53
CA ALA A 359 2.05 27.51 -1.36
C ALA A 359 3.05 28.42 -2.07
N ILE A 360 4.35 28.19 -1.87
CA ILE A 360 5.39 28.82 -2.68
C ILE A 360 5.87 27.76 -3.67
N THR A 361 5.56 27.97 -4.94
CA THR A 361 5.93 27.08 -6.04
C THR A 361 7.38 27.31 -6.44
N ASP A 362 8.08 26.22 -6.76
CA ASP A 362 9.48 26.18 -7.17
C ASP A 362 10.46 26.74 -6.12
N SER A 363 10.09 26.64 -4.84
CA SER A 363 10.89 27.13 -3.71
C SER A 363 11.04 26.03 -2.69
N LEU A 364 12.25 25.84 -2.16
CA LEU A 364 12.55 24.94 -1.05
C LEU A 364 12.85 25.70 0.24
N THR A 365 12.94 27.02 0.16
CA THR A 365 13.11 27.95 1.27
C THR A 365 11.81 28.73 1.51
N LEU A 366 11.60 29.16 2.76
CA LEU A 366 10.55 30.11 3.12
C LEU A 366 11.15 31.39 3.65
N ASN A 367 11.32 32.36 2.75
CA ASN A 367 11.78 33.70 3.10
C ASN A 367 10.59 34.63 3.43
N ASN A 368 9.78 34.28 4.45
CA ASN A 368 8.71 35.17 4.90
C ASN A 368 9.09 35.90 6.19
N LYS A 369 9.74 37.07 6.05
CA LYS A 369 10.23 37.92 7.16
C LYS A 369 9.13 38.42 8.11
N THR A 370 7.85 38.24 7.77
CA THR A 370 6.70 38.75 8.52
C THR A 370 6.00 37.73 9.42
N GLN A 371 6.36 36.43 9.34
CA GLN A 371 5.91 35.42 10.29
C GLN A 371 7.13 34.68 10.85
N GLN A 372 7.25 34.66 12.18
CA GLN A 372 8.36 34.03 12.91
C GLN A 372 8.36 32.50 12.76
N GLY A 373 8.70 32.02 11.57
CA GLY A 373 8.88 30.61 11.27
C GLY A 373 9.76 30.48 10.04
N LYS A 374 11.08 30.52 10.23
CA LYS A 374 12.00 30.06 9.20
C LYS A 374 11.76 28.55 9.07
N ILE A 375 11.33 28.08 7.90
CA ILE A 375 11.44 26.64 7.60
C ILE A 375 12.91 26.43 7.27
N GLU A 376 13.72 26.28 8.31
CA GLU A 376 15.03 25.68 8.17
C GLU A 376 14.83 24.17 8.06
N GLY A 377 15.53 23.56 7.11
CA GLY A 377 15.71 22.11 7.14
C GLY A 377 14.80 21.30 6.23
N LEU A 378 14.16 21.84 5.19
CA LEU A 378 13.52 20.99 4.19
C LEU A 378 14.51 20.67 3.06
N PHE A 379 14.79 19.39 2.85
CA PHE A 379 15.75 18.91 1.85
C PHE A 379 15.09 17.94 0.88
N VAL A 380 15.53 18.01 -0.38
CA VAL A 380 15.27 16.98 -1.39
C VAL A 380 16.57 16.20 -1.59
N GLU A 381 16.52 14.91 -1.32
CA GLU A 381 17.66 14.00 -1.45
C GLU A 381 17.42 13.02 -2.58
N PHE A 382 18.28 13.05 -3.60
CA PHE A 382 18.25 12.09 -4.68
C PHE A 382 19.15 10.89 -4.38
N VAL A 383 18.59 9.70 -4.46
CA VAL A 383 19.32 8.42 -4.39
C VAL A 383 19.50 7.89 -5.80
N ASN A 384 20.71 7.43 -6.12
CA ASN A 384 21.15 7.03 -7.48
C ASN A 384 21.08 8.17 -8.52
N PHE A 385 21.38 9.39 -8.08
CA PHE A 385 21.45 10.56 -8.95
C PHE A 385 22.54 10.43 -10.00
N ASP A 386 22.24 10.95 -11.19
CA ASP A 386 23.20 11.21 -12.26
C ASP A 386 22.67 12.38 -13.09
N ASN A 387 23.58 13.13 -13.73
CA ASN A 387 23.23 14.25 -14.58
C ASN A 387 22.33 13.78 -15.73
N GLY A 388 21.23 14.51 -15.97
CA GLY A 388 20.24 14.16 -16.99
C GLY A 388 19.08 13.27 -16.50
N LYS A 389 19.18 12.64 -15.31
CA LYS A 389 18.07 11.80 -14.81
C LYS A 389 16.83 12.58 -14.39
N VAL A 390 16.98 13.84 -14.00
CA VAL A 390 15.89 14.67 -13.48
C VAL A 390 15.74 15.92 -14.34
N LYS A 391 14.55 16.08 -14.91
CA LYS A 391 14.13 17.26 -15.66
C LYS A 391 13.23 18.11 -14.80
N LEU A 392 13.45 19.42 -14.79
CA LEU A 392 12.62 20.38 -14.08
C LEU A 392 12.06 21.39 -15.08
N THR A 393 10.75 21.63 -15.02
CA THR A 393 10.05 22.46 -16.01
C THR A 393 10.33 23.95 -15.79
N ASN A 394 10.44 24.37 -14.53
CA ASN A 394 10.80 25.73 -14.12
C ASN A 394 11.98 25.66 -13.15
N ASP A 395 12.91 26.60 -13.23
CA ASP A 395 13.99 26.69 -12.24
C ASP A 395 13.46 26.97 -10.83
N LEU A 396 14.26 26.62 -9.81
CA LEU A 396 13.98 27.01 -8.45
C LEU A 396 14.07 28.54 -8.30
N LEU A 397 13.30 29.10 -7.36
CA LEU A 397 13.12 30.55 -7.23
C LEU A 397 14.43 31.29 -6.89
N THR A 398 15.32 30.67 -6.11
CA THR A 398 16.55 31.29 -5.63
C THR A 398 17.75 30.35 -5.66
N GLU A 399 18.96 30.90 -5.72
CA GLU A 399 20.20 30.12 -5.55
C GLU A 399 20.29 29.44 -4.17
N GLU A 400 19.65 30.02 -3.15
CA GLU A 400 19.57 29.44 -1.81
C GLU A 400 18.80 28.11 -1.82
N ASP A 401 17.76 27.97 -2.65
CA ASP A 401 16.97 26.74 -2.77
C ASP A 401 17.81 25.55 -3.25
N TRP A 402 18.84 25.79 -4.07
CA TRP A 402 19.74 24.73 -4.53
C TRP A 402 20.61 24.15 -3.42
N THR A 403 20.82 24.88 -2.31
CA THR A 403 21.51 24.35 -1.12
C THR A 403 20.66 23.31 -0.36
N HIS A 404 19.37 23.22 -0.67
CA HIS A 404 18.45 22.23 -0.11
C HIS A 404 18.29 20.98 -1.00
N VAL A 405 19.03 20.91 -2.11
CA VAL A 405 19.08 19.73 -2.98
C VAL A 405 20.41 19.00 -2.73
N ARG A 406 20.35 17.68 -2.53
CA ARG A 406 21.55 16.87 -2.29
C ARG A 406 21.48 15.48 -2.91
N ALA A 407 22.63 14.90 -3.18
CA ALA A 407 22.81 13.49 -3.51
C ALA A 407 24.21 13.03 -3.06
N ASP A 408 24.36 11.77 -2.68
CA ASP A 408 25.65 11.24 -2.25
C ASP A 408 26.69 11.28 -3.39
N GLY A 409 27.86 11.85 -3.12
CA GLY A 409 28.93 12.04 -4.10
C GLY A 409 28.78 13.21 -5.07
N TRP A 410 27.82 14.12 -4.84
CA TRP A 410 27.54 15.27 -5.73
C TRP A 410 27.46 16.60 -4.96
N GLU A 411 27.89 17.69 -5.59
CA GLU A 411 27.87 19.06 -5.06
C GLU A 411 27.52 20.09 -6.14
N ASN A 412 27.29 21.36 -5.77
CA ASN A 412 26.99 22.47 -6.70
C ASN A 412 25.80 22.22 -7.63
N PHE A 413 24.67 21.79 -7.05
CA PHE A 413 23.42 21.57 -7.78
C PHE A 413 22.91 22.86 -8.45
N ARG A 414 22.41 22.72 -9.67
CA ARG A 414 21.88 23.82 -10.50
C ARG A 414 20.98 23.30 -11.62
N LEU A 415 20.33 24.21 -12.34
CA LEU A 415 19.60 23.89 -13.56
C LEU A 415 20.41 24.22 -14.81
N GLU A 416 20.58 23.23 -15.69
CA GLU A 416 21.20 23.42 -17.01
C GLU A 416 20.32 22.77 -18.09
N ASN A 417 19.89 23.55 -19.07
CA ASN A 417 19.04 23.07 -20.19
C ASN A 417 17.75 22.34 -19.72
N GLY A 418 17.21 22.73 -18.57
CA GLY A 418 16.03 22.11 -17.97
C GLY A 418 16.31 20.82 -17.19
N TYR A 419 17.57 20.42 -17.03
CA TYR A 419 17.96 19.27 -16.20
C TYR A 419 18.63 19.74 -14.92
N ILE A 420 18.36 19.03 -13.83
CA ILE A 420 19.16 19.18 -12.61
C ILE A 420 20.53 18.61 -12.91
N THR A 421 21.56 19.44 -12.75
CA THR A 421 22.96 19.06 -12.89
C THR A 421 23.74 19.37 -11.63
N ALA A 422 24.79 18.60 -11.39
CA ALA A 422 25.69 18.77 -10.26
C ALA A 422 27.12 18.39 -10.67
N ASP A 423 28.07 18.85 -9.88
CA ASP A 423 29.47 18.47 -10.00
C ASP A 423 29.70 17.21 -9.15
N ARG A 424 30.41 16.23 -9.71
CA ARG A 424 30.78 15.04 -8.94
C ARG A 424 31.85 15.46 -7.93
N ILE A 425 31.62 15.18 -6.65
CA ILE A 425 32.65 15.38 -5.63
C ILE A 425 33.85 14.54 -6.06
N ALA A 426 34.96 15.21 -6.32
CA ALA A 426 36.18 14.55 -6.75
C ALA A 426 36.63 13.57 -5.64
N VAL A 427 36.32 12.29 -5.82
CA VAL A 427 36.99 11.22 -5.07
C VAL A 427 38.38 11.12 -5.69
N PRO A 428 39.46 11.38 -4.92
CA PRO A 428 40.80 11.32 -5.48
C PRO A 428 41.01 9.99 -6.16
N GLU A 429 41.62 9.99 -7.34
CA GLU A 429 41.84 8.74 -8.05
C GLU A 429 42.72 7.80 -7.21
N PRO A 430 42.65 6.46 -7.41
CA PRO A 430 43.53 5.53 -6.69
C PRO A 430 45.02 5.89 -6.79
N ALA A 431 45.45 6.52 -7.89
CA ALA A 431 46.80 7.03 -8.07
C ALA A 431 47.12 8.25 -7.18
N GLU A 432 46.15 9.15 -6.99
CA GLU A 432 46.26 10.30 -6.08
C GLU A 432 46.29 9.83 -4.62
N TRP A 433 45.46 8.85 -4.25
CA TRP A 433 45.54 8.19 -2.95
C TRP A 433 46.89 7.52 -2.74
N ALA A 434 47.42 6.79 -3.72
CA ALA A 434 48.73 6.16 -3.63
C ALA A 434 49.85 7.20 -3.43
N LEU A 435 49.75 8.36 -4.07
CA LEU A 435 50.70 9.47 -3.89
C LEU A 435 50.59 10.10 -2.49
N ILE A 436 49.36 10.33 -2.00
CA ILE A 436 49.09 10.85 -0.65
C ILE A 436 49.62 9.88 0.42
N PHE A 437 49.26 8.59 0.32
CA PHE A 437 49.74 7.57 1.26
C PHE A 437 51.25 7.34 1.15
N GLY A 438 51.82 7.42 -0.06
CA GLY A 438 53.26 7.36 -0.29
C GLY A 438 54.01 8.50 0.38
N ALA A 439 53.50 9.73 0.28
CA ALA A 439 54.08 10.90 0.93
C ALA A 439 53.99 10.81 2.47
N ILE A 440 52.86 10.35 3.01
CA ILE A 440 52.69 10.09 4.45
C ILE A 440 53.68 9.03 4.93
N ALA A 441 53.83 7.92 4.20
CA ALA A 441 54.77 6.86 4.54
C ALA A 441 56.22 7.36 4.55
N LEU A 442 56.62 8.18 3.57
CA LEU A 442 57.95 8.83 3.54
C LEU A 442 58.14 9.78 4.73
N GLY A 443 57.11 10.54 5.11
CA GLY A 443 57.10 11.37 6.30
C GLY A 443 57.33 10.57 7.59
N PHE A 444 56.66 9.42 7.74
CA PHE A 444 56.88 8.50 8.86
C PHE A 444 58.28 7.90 8.88
N VAL A 445 58.83 7.52 7.72
CA VAL A 445 60.20 7.00 7.61
C VAL A 445 61.23 8.07 7.99
N ALA A 446 61.03 9.32 7.54
CA ALA A 446 61.90 10.43 7.90
C ALA A 446 61.80 10.81 9.39
N TYR A 447 60.59 10.78 9.97
CA TYR A 447 60.38 11.01 11.40
C TYR A 447 61.03 9.93 12.26
N ARG A 448 60.92 8.66 11.87
CA ARG A 448 61.52 7.52 12.58
C ARG A 448 63.05 7.51 12.53
N ARG A 449 63.67 8.11 11.51
CA ARG A 449 65.13 8.27 11.42
C ARG A 449 65.69 9.43 12.25
N ARG A 450 64.83 10.33 12.75
CA ARG A 450 65.22 11.47 13.60
C ARG A 450 65.03 11.21 15.10
N LYS A 451 64.39 10.11 15.48
CA LYS A 451 64.50 9.50 16.81
C LYS A 451 65.58 8.43 16.77
#